data_AF-A0A8J7JMW8-F1
#
_entry.id   AF-A0A8J7JMW8-F1
#
_cell.length_a   1.000
_cell.length_b   1.000
_cell.length_c   1.000
_cell.angle_alpha   90.00
_cell.angle_beta   90.00
_cell.angle_gamma   90.00
#
_symmetry.space_group_name_H-M   'P 1'
#
loop_
_entity.id
_entity.type
_entity.pdbx_description
1 polymer ?
#
loop_
_entity_poly.entity_id
_entity_poly.type
_entity_poly.pdbx_seq_one_letter_code
_entity_poly.pdbx_strand_id
1 'polypeptide(L)'
;MKITERILVDLCRKMNADKLKRWDSGLKIERRGDEYFVIRLFRKPQNGRPRCLDLYRGSSREIKAFCDGFAHAAELVNSASAE
;
A
#
# COMPACT_ATOMS: atom_id res chain seq x y z
N MET A 1 -11.67 0.13 18.79
CA MET A 1 -11.00 1.34 18.28
C MET A 1 -11.54 1.68 16.90
N LYS A 2 -11.95 2.93 16.63
CA LYS A 2 -12.41 3.36 15.30
C LYS A 2 -11.20 3.53 14.38
N ILE A 3 -11.17 2.89 13.22
CA ILE A 3 -10.10 3.08 12.23
C ILE A 3 -10.41 4.35 11.46
N THR A 4 -9.54 5.34 11.61
CA THR A 4 -9.63 6.65 10.97
C THR A 4 -8.73 6.69 9.74
N GLU A 5 -9.02 7.62 8.83
CA GLU A 5 -8.17 7.92 7.67
C GLU A 5 -6.72 8.18 8.07
N ARG A 6 -6.49 8.92 9.16
CA ARG A 6 -5.15 9.20 9.68
C ARG A 6 -4.37 7.91 9.99
N ILE A 7 -5.01 6.94 10.65
CA ILE A 7 -4.38 5.65 10.97
C ILE A 7 -3.98 4.92 9.68
N LEU A 8 -4.85 4.92 8.68
CA LEU A 8 -4.58 4.28 7.38
C LEU A 8 -3.40 4.96 6.66
N VAL A 9 -3.40 6.29 6.61
CA VAL A 9 -2.33 7.09 5.98
C VAL A 9 -0.99 6.86 6.68
N ASP A 10 -0.96 6.87 8.02
CA ASP A 10 0.27 6.65 8.79
C ASP A 10 0.81 5.24 8.58
N LEU A 11 -0.07 4.24 8.53
CA LEU A 11 0.30 2.85 8.24
C LEU A 11 0.86 2.70 6.81
N CYS A 12 0.21 3.34 5.83
CA CYS A 12 0.70 3.38 4.44
C CYS A 12 2.08 4.03 4.32
N ARG A 13 2.32 5.14 5.04
CA ARG A 13 3.62 5.82 5.08
C ARG A 13 4.70 4.92 5.66
N LYS A 14 4.41 4.26 6.79
CA LYS A 14 5.34 3.32 7.43
C LYS A 14 5.70 2.16 6.49
N MET A 15 4.71 1.56 5.83
CA MET A 15 4.97 0.51 4.84
C MET A 15 5.88 0.98 3.70
N ASN A 16 5.64 2.16 3.15
CA ASN A 16 6.48 2.71 2.09
C ASN A 16 7.92 2.97 2.54
N ALA A 17 8.10 3.45 3.78
CA ALA A 17 9.41 3.76 4.34
C ALA A 17 10.22 2.50 4.73
N ASP A 18 9.54 1.49 5.28
CA ASP A 18 10.20 0.35 5.89
C ASP A 18 10.21 -0.88 4.97
N LYS A 19 9.05 -1.22 4.39
CA LYS A 19 8.84 -2.50 3.68
C LYS A 19 9.02 -2.37 2.17
N LEU A 20 8.62 -1.23 1.59
CA LEU A 20 8.66 -1.01 0.14
C LEU A 20 9.79 -0.06 -0.27
N LYS A 21 10.75 0.23 0.63
CA LYS A 21 11.85 1.17 0.38
C LYS A 21 12.62 0.85 -0.90
N ARG A 22 12.92 -0.43 -1.11
CA ARG A 22 13.70 -0.94 -2.26
C ARG A 22 12.85 -1.32 -3.46
N TRP A 23 11.53 -1.29 -3.35
CA TRP A 23 10.64 -1.64 -4.44
C TRP A 23 10.59 -0.49 -5.47
N ASP A 24 10.30 -0.83 -6.72
CA ASP A 24 10.09 0.13 -7.81
C ASP A 24 8.77 0.91 -7.68
N SER A 25 8.02 0.67 -6.63
CA SER A 25 6.66 1.14 -6.41
C SER A 25 6.37 1.31 -4.92
N GLY A 26 5.32 2.08 -4.61
CA GLY A 26 4.80 2.26 -3.26
C GLY A 26 3.27 2.19 -3.26
N LEU A 27 2.67 2.38 -2.10
CA LEU A 27 1.23 2.45 -1.92
C LEU A 27 0.77 3.88 -1.59
N LYS A 28 -0.45 4.19 -1.97
CA LYS A 28 -1.20 5.38 -1.55
C LYS A 28 -2.59 4.93 -1.11
N ILE A 29 -3.09 5.55 -0.06
CA ILE A 29 -4.49 5.39 0.34
C ILE A 29 -5.22 6.68 0.00
N GLU A 30 -6.34 6.57 -0.69
CA GLU A 30 -7.24 7.68 -1.00
C GLU A 30 -8.62 7.39 -0.46
N ARG A 31 -9.27 8.41 0.12
CA ARG A 31 -10.69 8.34 0.44
C ARG A 31 -11.49 8.89 -0.75
N ARG A 32 -12.50 8.15 -1.19
CA ARG A 32 -13.46 8.58 -2.22
C ARG A 32 -14.87 8.31 -1.69
N GLY A 33 -15.55 9.37 -1.23
CA GLY A 33 -16.82 9.24 -0.52
C GLY A 33 -16.66 8.53 0.82
N ASP A 34 -17.40 7.44 1.01
CA ASP A 34 -17.39 6.63 2.25
C ASP A 34 -16.41 5.46 2.20
N GLU A 35 -15.68 5.31 1.10
CA GLU A 35 -14.77 4.20 0.87
C GLU A 35 -13.33 4.69 0.73
N TYR A 36 -12.42 3.74 0.94
CA TYR A 36 -11.00 3.93 0.79
C TYR A 36 -10.45 3.03 -0.31
N PHE A 37 -9.46 3.53 -1.03
CA PHE A 37 -8.81 2.87 -2.14
C PHE A 37 -7.33 2.72 -1.82
N VAL A 38 -6.78 1.52 -2.04
CA VAL A 38 -5.34 1.27 -2.01
C VAL A 38 -4.84 1.29 -3.43
N ILE A 39 -3.92 2.20 -3.71
CA ILE A 39 -3.40 2.46 -5.05
C ILE A 39 -1.90 2.17 -5.04
N ARG A 40 -1.43 1.34 -5.96
CA ARG A 40 -0.01 1.16 -6.23
C ARG A 40 0.48 2.29 -7.12
N LEU A 41 1.57 2.94 -6.73
CA LEU A 41 2.23 4.00 -7.49
C LEU A 41 3.59 3.50 -7.97
N PHE A 42 3.82 3.45 -9.28
CA PHE A 42 5.11 3.07 -9.85
C PHE A 42 6.05 4.27 -9.90
N ARG A 43 7.25 4.13 -9.33
CA ARG A 43 8.26 5.22 -9.22
C ARG A 43 8.91 5.55 -10.56
N LYS A 44 9.04 4.55 -11.44
CA LYS A 44 9.58 4.71 -12.79
C LYS A 44 8.49 4.40 -13.81
N PRO A 45 7.96 5.41 -14.52
CA PRO A 45 7.05 5.18 -15.63
C PRO A 45 7.73 4.32 -16.68
N GLN A 46 7.07 3.27 -17.14
CA GLN A 46 7.51 2.45 -18.27
C GLN A 46 6.55 2.70 -19.44
N ASN A 47 7.08 2.87 -20.65
CA ASN A 47 6.26 3.06 -21.84
C ASN A 47 5.28 1.89 -22.00
N GLY A 48 4.00 2.21 -22.22
CA GLY A 48 2.93 1.22 -22.34
C GLY A 48 2.42 0.65 -21.01
N ARG A 49 2.89 1.13 -19.85
CA ARG A 49 2.37 0.72 -18.53
C ARG A 49 1.68 1.86 -17.78
N PRO A 50 0.63 1.57 -16.99
CA PRO A 50 -0.04 2.59 -16.20
C PRO A 50 0.86 3.10 -15.07
N ARG A 51 0.77 4.39 -14.76
CA ARG A 51 1.55 5.04 -13.68
C ARG A 51 1.10 4.62 -12.27
N CYS A 52 -0.15 4.19 -12.15
CA CYS A 52 -0.73 3.68 -10.94
C CYS A 52 -1.69 2.52 -11.23
N LEU A 53 -1.99 1.73 -10.22
CA LEU A 53 -2.96 0.65 -10.28
C LEU A 53 -3.81 0.64 -9.00
N ASP A 54 -5.13 0.70 -9.14
CA ASP A 54 -6.04 0.52 -8.01
C ASP A 54 -6.01 -0.97 -7.61
N LEU A 55 -5.50 -1.28 -6.41
CA LEU A 55 -5.33 -2.64 -5.92
C LEU A 55 -6.55 -3.17 -5.20
N TYR A 56 -7.18 -2.32 -4.38
CA TYR A 56 -8.27 -2.72 -3.52
C TYR A 56 -9.13 -1.53 -3.10
N ARG A 57 -10.40 -1.79 -2.82
CA ARG A 57 -11.40 -0.82 -2.38
C ARG A 57 -12.19 -1.44 -1.22
N GLY A 58 -12.45 -0.65 -0.19
CA GLY A 58 -13.31 -1.10 0.91
C GLY A 58 -13.46 -0.08 2.03
N SER A 59 -14.07 -0.54 3.13
CA SER A 59 -14.17 0.21 4.38
C SER A 59 -12.81 0.40 5.04
N SER A 60 -12.72 1.28 6.04
CA SER A 60 -11.46 1.51 6.74
C SER A 60 -10.93 0.25 7.45
N ARG A 61 -11.80 -0.67 7.86
CA ARG A 61 -11.39 -1.96 8.45
C ARG A 61 -10.77 -2.88 7.42
N GLU A 62 -11.38 -2.99 6.25
CA GLU A 62 -10.88 -3.83 5.17
C GLU A 62 -9.55 -3.30 4.62
N ILE A 63 -9.41 -1.98 4.48
CA ILE A 63 -8.14 -1.38 4.05
C ILE A 63 -7.03 -1.64 5.07
N LYS A 64 -7.32 -1.53 6.37
CA LYS A 64 -6.31 -1.88 7.38
C LYS A 64 -5.88 -3.34 7.26
N ALA A 65 -6.83 -4.26 7.14
CA ALA A 65 -6.54 -5.69 7.00
C ALA A 65 -5.70 -5.98 5.74
N PHE A 66 -6.05 -5.34 4.61
CA PHE A 66 -5.27 -5.40 3.38
C PHE A 66 -3.82 -4.96 3.63
N CYS A 67 -3.62 -3.80 4.25
CA CYS A 67 -2.29 -3.26 4.47
C CYS A 67 -1.45 -4.11 5.44
N ASP A 68 -2.06 -4.66 6.49
CA ASP A 68 -1.37 -5.58 7.41
C ASP A 68 -0.88 -6.84 6.66
N GLY A 69 -1.75 -7.46 5.86
CA GLY A 69 -1.39 -8.63 5.05
C GLY A 69 -0.34 -8.32 3.99
N PHE A 70 -0.46 -7.17 3.32
CA PHE A 70 0.51 -6.73 2.32
C PHE A 70 1.88 -6.45 2.95
N ALA A 71 1.92 -5.83 4.14
CA ALA A 71 3.17 -5.59 4.87
C ALA A 71 3.86 -6.91 5.23
N HIS A 72 3.11 -7.90 5.72
CA HIS A 72 3.64 -9.23 6.02
C HIS A 72 4.18 -9.94 4.77
N ALA A 73 3.44 -9.91 3.66
CA ALA A 73 3.91 -10.48 2.39
C ALA A 73 5.20 -9.79 1.88
N ALA A 74 5.27 -8.46 2.00
CA ALA A 74 6.46 -7.69 1.61
C ALA A 74 7.68 -8.05 2.47
N GLU A 75 7.50 -8.31 3.78
CA GLU A 75 8.57 -8.80 4.65
C GLU A 75 9.12 -10.14 4.15
N LEU A 76 8.26 -11.11 3.87
CA LEU A 76 8.67 -12.43 3.39
C LEU A 76 9.46 -12.35 2.07
N VAL A 77 8.99 -11.54 1.11
CA VAL A 77 9.68 -11.33 -0.17
C VAL A 77 11.05 -10.68 0.04
N ASN A 78 11.13 -9.66 0.90
CA ASN A 78 12.39 -8.97 1.18
C ASN A 78 13.40 -9.86 1.90
N SER A 79 12.95 -10.73 2.81
CA SER A 79 13.79 -11.71 3.50
C SER A 79 14.34 -12.77 2.54
N ALA A 80 13.50 -13.29 1.64
CA ALA A 80 13.93 -14.26 0.62
C ALA A 80 14.91 -13.66 -0.41
N SER A 81 14.92 -12.33 -0.59
CA SER A 81 15.83 -11.65 -1.52
C SER A 81 17.17 -11.26 -0.88
N ALA A 82 17.38 -11.58 0.40
CA ALA A 82 18.59 -11.27 1.16
C ALA A 82 19.52 -12.49 1.35
N GLU A 83 19.09 -13.67 0.92
CA GLU A 83 19.88 -14.91 0.81
C GLU A 83 20.50 -15.04 -0.58
#